data_AF-A0A971AD42-F1
#
_entry.id   AF-A0A971AD42-F1
#
_cell.length_a   1.000
_cell.length_b   1.000
_cell.length_c   1.000
_cell.angle_alpha   90.00
_cell.angle_beta   90.00
_cell.angle_gamma   90.00
#
_symmetry.space_group_name_H-M   'P 1'
#
loop_
_entity.id
_entity.type
_entity.pdbx_description
1 polymer ?
#
loop_
_entity_poly.entity_id
_entity_poly.type
_entity_poly.pdbx_seq_one_letter_code
_entity_poly.pdbx_strand_id
1 'polypeptide(L)'
;MNKYLIRNPSLIIEPRRPLQTINAHLLKEFQTQNTHEVILSVIEQTNLNYNSHLTNEEIWLEMKTEFLKYCFKNHQELEELKSMENKARSFGIKILVKEIKKTYELLVTEEKELSEIVKSLDPENYTDSGNEIKLRKNYNDTLKLIQEKTQLYGKYGRTPFLRDYNERKNERNKTDEKETARQLTIINEHESKEEQSGLESLIKSAQNFRQEPSVEPQEVLKSSDRGR
;
A
#
# COMPACT_ATOMS: atom_id res chain seq x y z
N MET A 1 -43.46 39.04 25.76
CA MET A 1 -43.13 39.62 24.44
C MET A 1 -41.65 40.00 24.45
N ASN A 2 -40.81 39.27 23.70
CA ASN A 2 -39.49 39.74 23.28
C ASN A 2 -39.14 39.01 21.98
N LYS A 3 -39.26 39.72 20.86
CA LYS A 3 -38.95 39.23 19.51
C LYS A 3 -37.52 39.65 19.18
N TYR A 4 -36.55 38.76 19.38
CA TYR A 4 -35.25 38.93 18.74
C TYR A 4 -35.30 38.27 17.37
N LEU A 5 -35.55 39.11 16.36
CA LEU A 5 -35.31 38.80 14.95
C LEU A 5 -33.80 38.69 14.75
N ILE A 6 -33.27 37.47 14.75
CA ILE A 6 -31.94 37.19 14.21
C ILE A 6 -32.07 37.36 12.69
N ARG A 7 -31.60 38.50 12.19
CA ARG A 7 -31.41 38.70 10.76
C ARG A 7 -30.29 37.78 10.33
N ASN A 8 -30.63 36.69 9.63
CA ASN A 8 -29.64 35.94 8.85
C ASN A 8 -28.95 36.94 7.90
N PRO A 9 -27.64 37.15 8.01
CA PRO A 9 -26.92 37.81 6.94
C PRO A 9 -27.07 36.90 5.72
N SER A 10 -27.73 37.42 4.70
CA SER A 10 -27.78 36.83 3.36
C SER A 10 -26.35 36.47 2.95
N LEU A 11 -26.04 35.17 2.98
CA LEU A 11 -24.87 34.61 2.32
C LEU A 11 -24.98 34.99 0.84
N ILE A 12 -24.28 36.05 0.46
CA ILE A 12 -24.02 36.38 -0.92
C ILE A 12 -23.14 35.23 -1.41
N ILE A 13 -23.75 34.28 -2.12
CA ILE A 13 -23.02 33.25 -2.85
C ILE A 13 -22.34 33.99 -4.00
N GLU A 14 -21.07 34.35 -3.79
CA GLU A 14 -20.21 34.88 -4.83
C GLU A 14 -20.20 33.93 -6.05
N PRO A 15 -20.10 34.48 -7.26
CA PRO A 15 -20.27 33.71 -8.50
C PRO A 15 -19.23 32.60 -8.58
N ARG A 16 -19.65 31.43 -9.07
CA ARG A 16 -18.95 30.12 -9.22
C ARG A 16 -17.61 30.10 -10.01
N ARG A 17 -16.79 31.16 -9.93
CA ARG A 17 -15.47 31.30 -10.54
C ARG A 17 -14.22 31.17 -9.61
N PRO A 18 -14.26 30.91 -8.28
CA PRO A 18 -13.01 30.85 -7.48
C PRO A 18 -12.27 29.50 -7.54
N LEU A 19 -12.96 28.39 -7.80
CA LEU A 19 -12.38 27.05 -7.56
C LEU A 19 -11.21 26.71 -8.48
N GLN A 20 -11.24 27.13 -9.75
CA GLN A 20 -10.16 26.86 -10.69
C GLN A 20 -8.90 27.67 -10.36
N THR A 21 -9.07 28.93 -9.94
CA THR A 21 -7.96 29.81 -9.55
C THR A 21 -7.34 29.38 -8.23
N ILE A 22 -8.16 28.95 -7.26
CA ILE A 22 -7.70 28.38 -5.99
C ILE A 22 -6.93 27.08 -6.24
N ASN A 23 -7.45 26.17 -7.08
CA ASN A 23 -6.75 24.93 -7.40
C ASN A 23 -5.40 25.18 -8.09
N ALA A 24 -5.34 26.09 -9.07
CA ALA A 24 -4.09 26.43 -9.76
C ALA A 24 -3.07 27.08 -8.81
N HIS A 25 -3.53 27.92 -7.87
CA HIS A 25 -2.68 28.50 -6.84
C HIS A 25 -2.09 27.41 -5.94
N LEU A 26 -2.93 26.52 -5.41
CA LEU A 26 -2.50 25.45 -4.51
C LEU A 26 -1.57 24.45 -5.20
N LEU A 27 -1.83 24.08 -6.46
CA LEU A 27 -0.91 23.24 -7.25
C LEU A 27 0.47 23.89 -7.36
N LYS A 28 0.53 25.20 -7.58
CA LYS A 28 1.78 25.96 -7.68
C LYS A 28 2.48 26.09 -6.32
N GLU A 29 1.73 26.38 -5.27
CA GLU A 29 2.23 26.55 -3.91
C GLU A 29 2.88 25.27 -3.37
N PHE A 30 2.21 24.14 -3.56
CA PHE A 30 2.69 22.83 -3.13
C PHE A 30 3.60 22.14 -4.16
N GLN A 31 3.80 22.74 -5.34
CA GLN A 31 4.59 22.16 -6.45
C GLN A 31 4.09 20.77 -6.88
N THR A 32 2.78 20.56 -6.84
CA THR A 32 2.13 19.29 -7.12
C THR A 32 1.49 19.28 -8.51
N GLN A 33 1.33 18.08 -9.07
CA GLN A 33 0.81 17.92 -10.43
C GLN A 33 -0.71 17.69 -10.46
N ASN A 34 -1.29 17.26 -9.34
CA ASN A 34 -2.71 16.94 -9.25
C ASN A 34 -3.32 17.32 -7.89
N THR A 35 -4.65 17.39 -7.86
CA THR A 35 -5.42 17.81 -6.68
C THR A 35 -5.28 16.85 -5.49
N HIS A 36 -5.06 15.56 -5.71
CA HIS A 36 -4.90 14.60 -4.62
C HIS A 36 -3.59 14.83 -3.86
N GLU A 37 -2.51 15.15 -4.58
CA GLU A 37 -1.23 15.55 -3.97
C GLU A 37 -1.37 16.83 -3.17
N VAL A 38 -2.09 17.85 -3.70
CA VAL A 38 -2.39 19.08 -2.94
C VAL A 38 -3.09 18.74 -1.63
N ILE A 39 -4.14 17.93 -1.68
CA ILE A 39 -4.92 17.56 -0.48
C ILE A 39 -4.01 16.87 0.54
N LEU A 40 -3.18 15.92 0.10
CA LEU A 40 -2.25 15.23 0.96
C LEU A 40 -1.25 16.21 1.60
N SER A 41 -0.63 17.09 0.82
CA SER A 41 0.34 18.07 1.33
C SER A 41 -0.30 19.06 2.31
N VAL A 42 -1.54 19.48 2.06
CA VAL A 42 -2.29 20.33 3.00
C VAL A 42 -2.56 19.58 4.31
N ILE A 43 -2.99 18.31 4.25
CA ILE A 43 -3.22 17.48 5.44
C ILE A 43 -1.92 17.31 6.22
N GLU A 44 -0.82 16.96 5.55
CA GLU A 44 0.49 16.80 6.17
C GLU A 44 0.95 18.09 6.87
N GLN A 45 0.88 19.23 6.18
CA GLN A 45 1.33 20.49 6.73
C GLN A 45 0.43 20.98 7.87
N THR A 46 -0.89 20.77 7.76
CA THR A 46 -1.83 21.08 8.84
C THR A 46 -1.53 20.22 10.06
N ASN A 47 -1.34 18.92 9.86
CA ASN A 47 -1.01 18.01 10.93
C ASN A 47 0.35 18.37 11.58
N LEU A 48 1.38 18.66 10.80
CA LEU A 48 2.69 19.09 11.30
C LEU A 48 2.60 20.41 12.12
N ASN A 49 1.78 21.36 11.67
CA ASN A 49 1.71 22.69 12.28
C ASN A 49 0.83 22.74 13.54
N TYR A 50 -0.16 21.86 13.64
CA TYR A 50 -1.23 21.98 14.65
C TYR A 50 -1.43 20.73 15.51
N ASN A 51 -0.87 19.58 15.16
CA ASN A 51 -0.99 18.36 15.95
C ASN A 51 0.10 18.32 17.04
N SER A 52 -0.30 18.33 18.31
CA SER A 52 0.65 18.28 19.43
C SER A 52 1.03 16.85 19.84
N HIS A 53 0.35 15.85 19.29
CA HIS A 53 0.54 14.42 19.56
C HIS A 53 0.37 14.03 21.04
N LEU A 54 -0.44 14.78 21.78
CA LEU A 54 -0.64 14.60 23.23
C LEU A 54 -1.86 13.71 23.52
N THR A 55 -2.90 13.82 22.70
CA THR A 55 -4.17 13.10 22.86
C THR A 55 -4.25 11.86 21.96
N ASN A 56 -5.17 10.94 22.27
CA ASN A 56 -5.36 9.73 21.45
C ASN A 56 -5.91 10.08 20.06
N GLU A 57 -6.75 11.10 19.97
CA GLU A 57 -7.32 11.66 18.75
C GLU A 57 -6.22 12.24 17.85
N GLU A 58 -5.27 12.96 18.45
CA GLU A 58 -4.10 13.50 17.76
C GLU A 58 -3.16 12.41 17.24
N ILE A 59 -2.91 11.36 18.03
CA ILE A 59 -2.10 10.22 17.59
C ILE A 59 -2.82 9.44 16.47
N TRP A 60 -4.15 9.29 16.56
CA TRP A 60 -4.95 8.68 15.51
C TRP A 60 -4.96 9.50 14.22
N LEU A 61 -5.00 10.83 14.33
CA LEU A 61 -4.91 11.75 13.19
C LEU A 61 -3.56 11.62 12.47
N GLU A 62 -2.46 11.49 13.21
CA GLU A 62 -1.13 11.19 12.65
C GLU A 62 -1.16 9.88 11.85
N MET A 63 -1.67 8.80 12.46
CA MET A 63 -1.77 7.51 11.80
C MET A 63 -2.66 7.55 10.54
N LYS A 64 -3.77 8.30 10.57
CA LYS A 64 -4.60 8.54 9.38
C LYS A 64 -3.85 9.30 8.29
N THR A 65 -3.05 10.28 8.68
CA THR A 65 -2.21 11.04 7.74
C THR A 65 -1.21 10.12 7.05
N GLU A 66 -0.50 9.27 7.80
CA GLU A 66 0.41 8.27 7.23
C GLU A 66 -0.31 7.23 6.36
N PHE A 67 -1.50 6.77 6.77
CA PHE A 67 -2.32 5.88 5.96
C PHE A 67 -2.73 6.52 4.63
N LEU A 68 -3.08 7.81 4.63
CA LEU A 68 -3.40 8.55 3.40
C LEU A 68 -2.18 8.66 2.47
N LYS A 69 -0.96 8.84 3.01
CA LYS A 69 0.27 8.80 2.19
C LYS A 69 0.45 7.45 1.52
N TYR A 70 0.26 6.37 2.28
CA TYR A 70 0.29 5.01 1.74
C TYR A 70 -0.74 4.85 0.61
N CYS A 71 -2.01 5.19 0.86
CA CYS A 71 -3.09 5.08 -0.13
C CYS A 71 -2.77 5.84 -1.41
N PHE A 72 -2.23 7.05 -1.27
CA PHE A 72 -1.85 7.86 -2.42
C PHE A 72 -0.79 7.16 -3.30
N LYS A 73 0.29 6.68 -2.68
CA LYS A 73 1.33 5.92 -3.41
C LYS A 73 0.80 4.61 -4.00
N ASN A 74 -0.05 3.90 -3.26
CA ASN A 74 -0.66 2.66 -3.72
C ASN A 74 -1.55 2.91 -4.95
N HIS A 75 -2.34 3.99 -4.94
CA HIS A 75 -3.18 4.36 -6.06
C HIS A 75 -2.36 4.68 -7.32
N GLN A 76 -1.27 5.43 -7.19
CA GLN A 76 -0.36 5.70 -8.31
C GLN A 76 0.19 4.41 -8.92
N GLU A 77 0.65 3.48 -8.08
CA GLU A 77 1.13 2.18 -8.53
C GLU A 77 0.03 1.36 -9.24
N LEU A 78 -1.20 1.35 -8.70
CA LEU A 78 -2.33 0.65 -9.31
C LEU A 78 -2.67 1.21 -10.71
N GLU A 79 -2.62 2.54 -10.89
CA GLU A 79 -2.82 3.16 -12.19
C GLU A 79 -1.73 2.78 -13.20
N GLU A 80 -0.48 2.75 -12.76
CA GLU A 80 0.65 2.36 -13.61
C GLU A 80 0.61 0.86 -13.97
N LEU A 81 0.27 -0.01 -13.01
CA LEU A 81 0.04 -1.44 -13.26
C LEU A 81 -1.07 -1.65 -14.30
N LYS A 82 -2.17 -0.91 -14.19
CA LYS A 82 -3.28 -0.98 -15.16
C LYS A 82 -2.84 -0.52 -16.56
N SER A 83 -2.03 0.54 -16.63
CA SER A 83 -1.43 1.00 -17.90
C SER A 83 -0.49 -0.05 -18.51
N MET A 84 0.34 -0.69 -17.68
CA MET A 84 1.24 -1.77 -18.08
C MET A 84 0.48 -3.02 -18.52
N GLU A 85 -0.61 -3.37 -17.84
CA GLU A 85 -1.49 -4.50 -18.21
C GLU A 85 -2.08 -4.31 -19.60
N ASN A 86 -2.60 -3.11 -19.88
CA ASN A 86 -3.20 -2.79 -21.18
C ASN A 86 -2.17 -2.94 -22.32
N LYS A 87 -0.93 -2.50 -22.10
CA LYS A 87 0.17 -2.65 -23.06
C LYS A 87 0.59 -4.11 -23.22
N ALA A 88 0.77 -4.83 -22.12
CA ALA A 88 1.10 -6.26 -22.17
C ALA A 88 0.02 -7.06 -22.93
N ARG A 89 -1.25 -6.72 -22.73
CA ARG A 89 -2.39 -7.30 -23.44
C ARG A 89 -2.36 -6.98 -24.93
N SER A 90 -2.10 -5.73 -25.33
CA SER A 90 -2.01 -5.36 -26.75
C SER A 90 -0.89 -6.07 -27.49
N PHE A 91 0.18 -6.45 -26.78
CA PHE A 91 1.30 -7.23 -27.32
C PHE A 91 1.16 -8.75 -27.14
N GLY A 92 0.05 -9.24 -26.57
CA GLY A 92 -0.19 -10.68 -26.39
C GLY A 92 0.65 -11.36 -25.30
N ILE A 93 1.20 -10.58 -24.35
CA ILE A 93 2.12 -11.06 -23.31
C ILE A 93 1.33 -11.58 -22.10
N LYS A 94 0.88 -12.85 -22.18
CA LYS A 94 -0.10 -13.41 -21.23
C LYS A 94 0.41 -13.63 -19.81
N ILE A 95 1.66 -14.08 -19.63
CA ILE A 95 2.21 -14.40 -18.29
C ILE A 95 2.32 -13.12 -17.47
N LEU A 96 2.91 -12.06 -18.05
CA LEU A 96 2.97 -10.75 -17.41
C LEU A 96 1.58 -10.18 -17.06
N VAL A 97 0.58 -10.33 -17.94
CA VAL A 97 -0.80 -9.90 -17.62
C VAL A 97 -1.35 -10.64 -16.39
N LYS A 98 -1.08 -11.93 -16.23
CA LYS A 98 -1.51 -12.72 -15.07
C LYS A 98 -0.84 -12.23 -13.79
N GLU A 99 0.47 -12.01 -13.80
CA GLU A 99 1.21 -11.52 -12.63
C GLU A 99 0.84 -10.09 -12.25
N ILE A 100 0.59 -9.21 -13.23
CA ILE A 100 0.08 -7.85 -12.98
C ILE A 100 -1.25 -7.91 -12.24
N LYS A 101 -2.20 -8.74 -12.70
CA LYS A 101 -3.52 -8.87 -12.04
C LYS A 101 -3.42 -9.40 -10.61
N LYS A 102 -2.63 -10.44 -10.41
CA LYS A 102 -2.37 -11.01 -9.08
C LYS A 102 -1.79 -9.95 -8.14
N THR A 103 -0.79 -9.20 -8.61
CA THR A 103 -0.19 -8.12 -7.83
C THR A 103 -1.21 -7.03 -7.53
N TYR A 104 -1.99 -6.60 -8.52
CA TYR A 104 -3.06 -5.62 -8.35
C TYR A 104 -4.05 -6.03 -7.24
N GLU A 105 -4.52 -7.27 -7.24
CA GLU A 105 -5.43 -7.79 -6.21
C GLU A 105 -4.79 -7.81 -4.81
N LEU A 106 -3.50 -8.16 -4.71
CA LEU A 106 -2.77 -8.11 -3.45
C LEU A 106 -2.67 -6.69 -2.89
N LEU A 107 -2.39 -5.70 -3.74
CA LEU A 107 -2.31 -4.29 -3.35
C LEU A 107 -3.65 -3.75 -2.86
N VAL A 108 -4.74 -4.07 -3.55
CA VAL A 108 -6.09 -3.66 -3.17
C VAL A 108 -6.51 -4.31 -1.85
N THR A 109 -6.17 -5.59 -1.67
CA THR A 109 -6.48 -6.32 -0.43
C THR A 109 -5.70 -5.76 0.75
N GLU A 110 -4.40 -5.50 0.57
CA GLU A 110 -3.54 -4.89 1.60
C GLU A 110 -4.07 -3.53 2.05
N GLU A 111 -4.45 -2.63 1.12
CA GLU A 111 -5.02 -1.33 1.48
C GLU A 111 -6.32 -1.47 2.27
N LYS A 112 -7.18 -2.42 1.87
CA LYS A 112 -8.43 -2.70 2.59
C LYS A 112 -8.15 -3.20 4.00
N GLU A 113 -7.22 -4.13 4.18
CA GLU A 113 -6.83 -4.65 5.50
C GLU A 113 -6.29 -3.54 6.39
N LEU A 114 -5.39 -2.70 5.88
CA LEU A 114 -4.87 -1.54 6.61
C LEU A 114 -5.99 -0.55 6.97
N SER A 115 -6.95 -0.30 6.05
CA SER A 115 -8.11 0.56 6.32
C SER A 115 -8.94 0.06 7.49
N GLU A 116 -9.21 -1.24 7.55
CA GLU A 116 -9.98 -1.83 8.66
C GLU A 116 -9.22 -1.77 9.99
N ILE A 117 -7.89 -1.98 9.97
CA ILE A 117 -7.06 -1.80 11.18
C ILE A 117 -7.13 -0.35 11.65
N VAL A 118 -6.93 0.63 10.77
CA VAL A 118 -6.98 2.07 11.10
C VAL A 118 -8.34 2.49 11.68
N LYS A 119 -9.44 1.96 11.14
CA LYS A 119 -10.80 2.21 11.66
C LYS A 119 -11.03 1.55 13.02
N SER A 120 -10.53 0.33 13.22
CA SER A 120 -10.69 -0.38 14.49
C SER A 120 -10.04 0.36 15.66
N LEU A 121 -8.99 1.13 15.37
CA LEU A 121 -8.26 1.96 16.31
C LEU A 121 -8.85 3.35 16.48
N ASP A 122 -10.10 3.61 16.12
CA ASP A 122 -10.77 4.86 16.46
C ASP A 122 -10.76 5.08 18.00
N PRO A 123 -10.32 6.24 18.52
CA PRO A 123 -10.37 6.56 19.94
C PRO A 123 -11.75 6.33 20.57
N GLU A 124 -12.84 6.52 19.81
CA GLU A 124 -14.22 6.30 20.27
C GLU A 124 -14.48 4.82 20.65
N ASN A 125 -13.72 3.87 20.11
CA ASN A 125 -13.84 2.44 20.44
C ASN A 125 -13.22 2.09 21.81
N TYR A 126 -12.53 3.03 22.47
CA TYR A 126 -11.69 2.77 23.65
C TYR A 126 -12.01 3.68 24.84
N THR A 127 -13.25 4.13 24.98
CA THR A 127 -13.72 5.04 26.03
C THR A 127 -13.60 4.49 27.47
N ASP A 128 -13.38 3.19 27.64
CA ASP A 128 -13.26 2.57 28.96
C ASP A 128 -11.84 2.74 29.54
N SER A 129 -11.78 3.38 30.72
CA SER A 129 -10.57 3.62 31.49
C SER A 129 -9.81 2.30 31.75
N GLY A 130 -8.59 2.18 31.20
CA GLY A 130 -7.72 1.01 31.35
C GLY A 130 -7.22 0.41 30.03
N ASN A 131 -7.81 0.78 28.89
CA ASN A 131 -7.35 0.32 27.57
C ASN A 131 -6.39 1.29 26.86
N GLU A 132 -6.11 2.47 27.42
CA GLU A 132 -5.26 3.50 26.80
C GLU A 132 -3.83 3.01 26.48
N ILE A 133 -3.21 2.25 27.38
CA ILE A 133 -1.86 1.71 27.16
C ILE A 133 -1.85 0.72 25.98
N LYS A 134 -2.89 -0.13 25.88
CA LYS A 134 -3.04 -1.07 24.77
C LYS A 134 -3.32 -0.34 23.46
N LEU A 135 -4.18 0.68 23.50
CA LEU A 135 -4.49 1.52 22.36
C LEU A 135 -3.23 2.20 21.83
N ARG A 136 -2.44 2.84 22.70
CA ARG A 136 -1.19 3.51 22.31
C ARG A 136 -0.16 2.56 21.71
N LYS A 137 -0.05 1.35 22.26
CA LYS A 137 0.79 0.30 21.66
C LYS A 137 0.30 -0.07 20.26
N ASN A 138 -0.99 -0.35 20.11
CA ASN A 138 -1.58 -0.73 18.83
C ASN A 138 -1.44 0.38 17.77
N TYR A 139 -1.55 1.65 18.17
CA TYR A 139 -1.25 2.79 17.30
C TYR A 139 0.18 2.76 16.81
N ASN A 140 1.16 2.66 17.71
CA ASN A 140 2.57 2.65 17.34
C ASN A 140 2.92 1.47 16.42
N ASP A 141 2.38 0.28 16.71
CA ASP A 141 2.57 -0.91 15.89
C ASP A 141 1.97 -0.73 14.49
N THR A 142 0.76 -0.16 14.40
CA THR A 142 0.07 0.10 13.12
C THR A 142 0.74 1.20 12.31
N LEU A 143 1.13 2.30 12.97
CA LEU A 143 1.87 3.40 12.35
C LEU A 143 3.18 2.89 11.74
N LYS A 144 3.93 2.08 12.50
CA LYS A 144 5.16 1.45 12.02
C LYS A 144 4.90 0.55 10.81
N LEU A 145 3.86 -0.28 10.85
CA LEU A 145 3.46 -1.12 9.72
C LEU A 145 3.16 -0.28 8.46
N ILE A 146 2.37 0.79 8.59
CA ILE A 146 2.04 1.68 7.48
C ILE A 146 3.30 2.33 6.91
N GLN A 147 4.20 2.81 7.78
CA GLN A 147 5.45 3.43 7.36
C GLN A 147 6.36 2.44 6.64
N GLU A 148 6.52 1.23 7.16
CA GLU A 148 7.29 0.15 6.52
C GLU A 148 6.74 -0.17 5.12
N LYS A 149 5.42 -0.27 4.98
CA LYS A 149 4.76 -0.49 3.68
C LYS A 149 4.95 0.70 2.73
N THR A 150 4.87 1.92 3.24
CA THR A 150 5.07 3.16 2.47
C THR A 150 6.51 3.33 1.98
N GLN A 151 7.49 2.83 2.74
CA GLN A 151 8.91 2.85 2.39
C GLN A 151 9.25 1.88 1.25
N LEU A 152 8.43 0.87 0.97
CA LEU A 152 8.62 -0.02 -0.17
C LEU A 152 8.50 0.71 -1.51
N TYR A 153 7.77 1.82 -1.54
CA TYR A 153 7.62 2.65 -2.75
C TYR A 153 8.87 3.52 -2.95
N GLY A 154 9.78 2.98 -3.75
CA GLY A 154 10.93 3.72 -4.29
C GLY A 154 10.52 4.67 -5.42
N LYS A 155 11.53 5.27 -6.06
CA LYS A 155 11.35 6.24 -7.15
C LYS A 155 10.52 5.71 -8.34
N TYR A 156 10.56 4.41 -8.59
CA TYR A 156 9.99 3.78 -9.79
C TYR A 156 8.85 2.80 -9.46
N GLY A 157 8.35 2.83 -8.24
CA GLY A 157 7.35 1.87 -7.73
C GLY A 157 7.94 0.82 -6.79
N ARG A 158 7.06 0.07 -6.14
CA ARG A 158 7.39 -0.99 -5.16
C ARG A 158 7.47 -2.37 -5.81
N THR A 159 6.67 -2.60 -6.85
CA THR A 159 6.54 -3.90 -7.51
C THR A 159 7.74 -4.13 -8.42
N PRO A 160 8.47 -5.27 -8.31
CA PRO A 160 9.71 -5.48 -9.05
C PRO A 160 9.60 -5.26 -10.55
N PHE A 161 8.63 -5.90 -11.21
CA PHE A 161 8.47 -5.78 -12.67
C PHE A 161 8.02 -4.38 -13.12
N LEU A 162 7.26 -3.66 -12.28
CA LEU A 162 6.86 -2.28 -12.59
C LEU A 162 8.05 -1.33 -12.43
N ARG A 163 8.84 -1.50 -11.37
CA ARG A 163 10.10 -0.78 -11.15
C ARG A 163 11.03 -0.95 -12.35
N ASP A 164 11.25 -2.19 -12.77
CA ASP A 164 12.04 -2.55 -13.95
C ASP A 164 11.54 -1.87 -15.23
N TYR A 165 10.22 -1.79 -15.41
CA TYR A 165 9.59 -1.12 -16.54
C TYR A 165 9.83 0.39 -16.50
N ASN A 166 9.59 1.01 -15.34
CA ASN A 166 9.69 2.46 -15.15
C ASN A 166 11.13 2.97 -15.19
N GLU A 167 12.09 2.21 -14.66
CA GLU A 167 13.53 2.50 -14.78
C GLU A 167 13.94 2.59 -16.25
N ARG A 168 13.62 1.55 -17.04
CA ARG A 168 13.96 1.49 -18.48
C ARG A 168 13.24 2.56 -19.29
N LYS A 169 12.00 2.91 -18.93
CA LYS A 169 11.24 4.00 -19.54
C LYS A 169 11.91 5.36 -19.29
N ASN A 170 12.40 5.60 -18.07
CA ASN A 170 13.02 6.86 -17.67
C ASN A 170 14.41 7.06 -18.29
N GLU A 171 15.21 6.00 -18.44
CA GLU A 171 16.56 6.09 -19.04
C GLU A 171 16.53 6.45 -20.54
N ARG A 172 15.48 6.07 -21.26
CA ARG A 172 15.50 6.08 -22.73
C ARG A 172 14.75 7.26 -23.38
N ASN A 173 14.03 8.08 -22.61
CA ASN A 173 13.30 9.30 -23.05
C ASN A 173 12.48 9.16 -24.36
N LYS A 174 12.16 7.93 -24.79
CA LYS A 174 11.50 7.64 -26.08
C LYS A 174 10.38 6.65 -25.89
N THR A 175 9.18 7.09 -26.22
CA THR A 175 7.92 6.33 -26.19
C THR A 175 7.70 5.61 -27.52
N ASP A 176 8.69 4.85 -28.00
CA ASP A 176 8.48 4.00 -29.17
C ASP A 176 7.69 2.73 -28.76
N GLU A 177 6.60 2.44 -29.46
CA GLU A 177 5.78 1.25 -29.22
C GLU A 177 6.60 -0.04 -29.40
N LYS A 178 7.52 -0.08 -30.36
CA LYS A 178 8.41 -1.24 -30.57
C LYS A 178 9.33 -1.47 -29.39
N GLU A 179 9.82 -0.39 -28.80
CA GLU A 179 10.69 -0.45 -27.64
C GLU A 179 9.91 -0.86 -26.38
N THR A 180 8.70 -0.33 -26.22
CA THR A 180 7.78 -0.74 -25.15
C THR A 180 7.49 -2.25 -25.22
N ALA A 181 7.21 -2.78 -26.42
CA ALA A 181 7.01 -4.20 -26.62
C ALA A 181 8.23 -5.03 -26.23
N ARG A 182 9.44 -4.61 -26.66
CA ARG A 182 10.71 -5.29 -26.28
C ARG A 182 10.92 -5.34 -24.77
N GLN A 183 10.70 -4.23 -24.08
CA GLN A 183 10.86 -4.16 -22.63
C GLN A 183 9.91 -5.09 -21.90
N LEU A 184 8.63 -5.10 -22.30
CA LEU A 184 7.63 -5.99 -21.71
C LEU A 184 7.95 -7.46 -21.99
N THR A 185 8.51 -7.80 -23.16
CA THR A 185 8.98 -9.16 -23.45
C THR A 185 10.13 -9.57 -22.53
N ILE A 186 11.13 -8.71 -22.32
CA ILE A 186 12.25 -9.00 -21.42
C ILE A 186 11.76 -9.25 -19.98
N ILE A 187 10.86 -8.40 -19.50
CA ILE A 187 10.24 -8.56 -18.17
C ILE A 187 9.48 -9.88 -18.10
N ASN A 188 8.66 -10.19 -19.11
CA ASN A 188 7.91 -11.44 -19.16
C ASN A 188 8.80 -12.69 -19.17
N GLU A 189 9.93 -12.65 -19.88
CA GLU A 189 10.90 -13.74 -19.88
C GLU A 189 11.55 -13.92 -18.50
N HIS A 190 11.77 -12.83 -17.76
CA HIS A 190 12.26 -12.89 -16.38
C HIS A 190 11.24 -13.55 -15.46
N GLU A 191 10.00 -13.05 -15.45
CA GLU A 191 8.90 -13.61 -14.63
C GLU A 191 8.64 -15.08 -14.95
N SER A 192 8.67 -15.46 -16.24
CA SER A 192 8.48 -16.85 -16.64
C SER A 192 9.59 -17.77 -16.12
N LYS A 193 10.83 -17.30 -16.00
CA LYS A 193 11.95 -18.08 -15.45
C LYS A 193 11.83 -18.21 -13.93
N GLU A 194 11.37 -17.16 -13.25
CA GLU A 194 11.08 -17.23 -11.82
C GLU A 194 9.95 -18.23 -11.51
N GLU A 195 8.86 -18.22 -12.28
CA GLU A 195 7.76 -19.18 -12.13
C GLU A 195 8.25 -20.63 -12.34
N GLN A 196 9.07 -20.87 -13.37
CA GLN A 196 9.63 -22.19 -13.66
C GLN A 196 10.60 -22.67 -12.57
N SER A 197 11.53 -21.82 -12.12
CA SER A 197 12.47 -22.19 -11.06
C SER A 197 11.78 -22.43 -9.72
N GLY A 198 10.72 -21.67 -9.39
CA GLY A 198 9.88 -21.90 -8.22
C GLY A 198 9.18 -23.26 -8.27
N LEU A 199 8.60 -23.62 -9.42
CA LEU A 199 7.97 -24.94 -9.63
C LEU A 199 8.98 -26.08 -9.52
N GLU A 200 10.17 -25.94 -10.10
CA GLU A 200 11.24 -26.94 -9.96
C GLU A 200 11.69 -27.13 -8.52
N SER A 201 11.76 -26.05 -7.73
CA SER A 201 12.08 -26.14 -6.30
C SER A 201 11.02 -26.91 -5.53
N LEU A 202 9.73 -26.67 -5.80
CA LEU A 202 8.61 -27.36 -5.18
C LEU A 202 8.58 -28.84 -5.56
N ILE A 203 8.85 -29.17 -6.83
CA ILE A 203 8.95 -30.56 -7.29
C ILE A 203 10.09 -31.28 -6.57
N LYS A 204 11.27 -30.66 -6.46
CA LYS A 204 12.41 -31.22 -5.72
C LYS A 204 12.09 -31.41 -4.24
N SER A 205 11.48 -30.43 -3.58
CA SER A 205 11.03 -30.55 -2.19
C SER A 205 10.01 -31.68 -2.03
N ALA A 206 9.02 -31.79 -2.92
CA ALA A 206 8.03 -32.87 -2.89
C ALA A 206 8.64 -34.26 -3.14
N GLN A 207 9.66 -34.35 -3.99
CA GLN A 207 10.42 -35.59 -4.21
C GLN A 207 11.24 -35.96 -2.97
N ASN A 208 11.87 -35.00 -2.31
CA ASN A 208 12.62 -35.21 -1.06
C ASN A 208 11.70 -35.67 0.08
N PHE A 209 10.48 -35.12 0.20
CA PHE A 209 9.48 -35.58 1.16
C PHE A 209 9.00 -37.01 0.92
N ARG A 210 9.04 -37.51 -0.33
CA ARG A 210 8.71 -38.91 -0.65
C ARG A 210 9.86 -39.88 -0.40
N GLN A 211 11.07 -39.37 -0.16
CA GLN A 211 12.27 -40.16 0.04
C GLN A 211 12.73 -40.17 1.50
N GLU A 212 11.96 -39.62 2.45
CA GLU A 212 12.24 -39.85 3.88
C GLU A 212 12.21 -41.37 4.14
N PRO A 213 13.32 -41.96 4.60
CA PRO A 213 13.36 -43.38 4.88
C PRO A 213 12.35 -43.69 5.99
N SER A 214 11.52 -44.73 5.78
CA SER A 214 10.68 -45.27 6.83
C SER A 214 11.57 -45.57 8.03
N VAL A 215 11.44 -44.77 9.08
CA VAL A 215 12.07 -45.04 10.36
C VAL A 215 11.48 -46.36 10.82
N GLU A 216 12.25 -47.44 10.68
CA GLU A 216 11.94 -48.72 11.30
C GLU A 216 11.72 -48.47 12.80
N PRO A 217 10.64 -48.99 13.39
CA PRO A 217 10.37 -48.78 14.80
C PRO A 217 11.51 -49.39 15.61
N GLN A 218 12.30 -48.54 16.29
CA GLN A 218 13.30 -48.98 17.24
C GLN A 218 12.60 -49.80 18.34
N GLU A 219 12.97 -51.08 18.45
CA GLU A 219 12.60 -51.93 19.57
C GLU A 219 13.05 -51.25 20.87
N VAL A 220 12.07 -50.92 21.71
CA VAL A 220 12.28 -50.41 23.06
C VAL A 220 12.88 -51.52 23.90
N LEU A 221 14.20 -51.47 24.10
CA LEU A 221 14.91 -52.19 25.16
C LEU A 221 14.31 -51.79 26.52
N LYS A 222 13.54 -52.71 27.12
CA LYS A 222 13.13 -52.61 28.53
C LYS A 222 14.36 -52.78 29.42
N SER A 223 14.91 -51.67 29.91
CA SER A 223 15.70 -51.64 31.15
C SER A 223 14.77 -51.21 32.29
N SER A 224 14.29 -52.18 33.07
CA SER A 224 13.75 -51.92 34.40
C SER A 224 14.79 -52.38 35.40
N ASP A 225 15.54 -51.42 35.92
CA ASP A 225 16.47 -51.60 37.02
C ASP A 225 15.82 -51.11 38.33
N ARG A 226 16.17 -51.81 39.41
CA ARG A 226 16.08 -51.45 40.85
C ARG A 226 14.78 -51.75 41.64
N GLY A 227 14.97 -52.64 42.62
CA GLY A 227 15.02 -52.15 44.00
C GLY A 227 14.20 -52.91 45.03
N ARG A 228 14.84 -53.86 45.74
CA ARG A 228 14.76 -54.02 47.20
C ARG A 228 16.05 -54.67 47.70
#